data_AF-A0A3A4NRV4-F1
#
_entry.id   AF-A0A3A4NRV4-F1
#
_cell.length_a   1.000
_cell.length_b   1.000
_cell.length_c   1.000
_cell.angle_alpha   90.00
_cell.angle_beta   90.00
_cell.angle_gamma   90.00
#
_symmetry.space_group_name_H-M   'P 1'
#
loop_
_entity.id
_entity.type
_entity.pdbx_description
1 polymer ?
#
loop_
_entity_poly.entity_id
_entity_poly.type
_entity_poly.pdbx_seq_one_letter_code
_entity_poly.pdbx_strand_id
1 'polypeptide(L)'
;MTARRRQITLTKETGMPIAIDPNKSWEYVLLVDRELPPEQQTVFELKALSARELATIEDGSVRSDREGKLEYLSGTQTIRILELGVRGWRNFKDPAGTDVPFRENNGKPRHENWDLLRPEWRRELANAITEQNRLSEEERKN
;
A
#
# COMPACT_ATOMS: atom_id res chain seq x y z
N MET A 1 -20.05 47.63 -21.11
CA MET A 1 -18.89 46.73 -20.97
C MET A 1 -18.24 47.01 -19.64
N THR A 2 -18.05 46.01 -18.76
CA THR A 2 -16.86 45.81 -17.90
C THR A 2 -17.14 44.71 -16.86
N ALA A 3 -16.45 43.59 -17.07
CA ALA A 3 -15.96 42.56 -16.16
C ALA A 3 -16.79 42.13 -14.93
N ARG A 4 -17.38 40.92 -15.04
CA ARG A 4 -17.65 40.01 -13.91
C ARG A 4 -16.31 39.60 -13.28
N ARG A 5 -15.98 40.13 -12.10
CA ARG A 5 -14.93 39.55 -11.24
C ARG A 5 -15.47 38.26 -10.64
N ARG A 6 -14.99 37.12 -11.13
CA ARG A 6 -15.15 35.81 -10.48
C ARG A 6 -14.48 35.89 -9.12
N GLN A 7 -15.25 35.71 -8.05
CA GLN A 7 -14.68 35.40 -6.74
C GLN A 7 -14.05 34.02 -6.85
N ILE A 8 -12.73 33.98 -6.78
CA ILE A 8 -11.97 32.75 -6.59
C ILE A 8 -12.17 32.39 -5.13
N THR A 9 -13.01 31.39 -4.86
CA THR A 9 -13.11 30.80 -3.53
C THR A 9 -11.83 30.01 -3.32
N LEU A 10 -10.84 30.63 -2.67
CA LEU A 10 -9.74 29.90 -2.05
C LEU A 10 -10.37 29.02 -0.96
N THR A 11 -10.55 27.73 -1.24
CA THR A 11 -10.76 26.73 -0.20
C THR A 11 -9.46 26.66 0.59
N LYS A 12 -9.41 27.37 1.73
CA LYS A 12 -8.45 27.10 2.79
C LYS A 12 -8.65 25.64 3.20
N GLU A 13 -7.76 24.78 2.73
CA GLU A 13 -7.58 23.44 3.27
C GLU A 13 -7.18 23.62 4.74
N THR A 14 -8.16 23.42 5.62
CA THR A 14 -7.97 23.43 7.06
C THR A 14 -7.15 22.20 7.45
N GLY A 15 -5.85 22.42 7.70
CA GLY A 15 -4.94 21.51 8.38
C GLY A 15 -5.42 21.18 9.80
N MET A 16 -6.36 20.26 9.88
CA MET A 16 -6.76 19.61 11.13
C MET A 16 -6.09 18.24 11.15
N PRO A 17 -5.52 17.79 12.28
CA PRO A 17 -5.02 16.43 12.38
C PRO A 17 -6.17 15.44 12.18
N ILE A 18 -6.19 14.77 11.03
CA ILE A 18 -7.17 13.73 10.71
C ILE A 18 -6.69 12.42 11.34
N ALA A 19 -7.59 11.73 12.02
CA ALA A 19 -7.32 10.38 12.51
C ALA A 19 -7.29 9.42 11.32
N ILE A 20 -6.24 8.61 11.22
CA ILE A 20 -6.20 7.48 10.28
C ILE A 20 -7.17 6.44 10.81
N ASP A 21 -8.14 6.04 10.00
CA ASP A 21 -8.90 4.82 10.26
C ASP A 21 -8.07 3.63 9.77
N PRO A 22 -7.47 2.82 10.68
CA PRO A 22 -6.61 1.71 10.30
C PRO A 22 -7.37 0.57 9.60
N ASN A 23 -8.70 0.60 9.61
CA ASN A 23 -9.55 -0.37 8.93
C ASN A 23 -10.01 0.11 7.55
N LYS A 24 -9.77 1.39 7.21
CA LYS A 24 -10.15 1.92 5.90
C LYS A 24 -9.19 1.38 4.84
N SER A 25 -9.75 0.64 3.89
CA SER A 25 -9.05 0.18 2.69
C SER A 25 -9.22 1.16 1.52
N TRP A 26 -8.33 1.05 0.54
CA TRP A 26 -8.43 1.73 -0.76
C TRP A 26 -8.07 0.77 -1.88
N GLU A 27 -8.57 1.07 -3.09
CA GLU A 27 -8.23 0.33 -4.29
C GLU A 27 -6.94 0.88 -4.92
N TYR A 28 -6.06 -0.01 -5.34
CA TYR A 28 -4.80 0.31 -6.01
C TYR A 28 -4.64 -0.53 -7.27
N VAL A 29 -4.27 0.14 -8.37
CA VAL A 29 -3.92 -0.50 -9.63
C VAL A 29 -2.43 -0.30 -9.87
N LEU A 30 -1.74 -1.41 -10.18
CA LEU A 30 -0.31 -1.39 -10.49
C LEU A 30 -0.03 -0.45 -11.66
N LEU A 31 1.11 0.23 -11.64
CA LEU A 31 1.53 1.17 -12.68
C LEU A 31 1.47 0.54 -14.07
N VAL A 32 1.89 -0.73 -14.19
CA VAL A 32 1.84 -1.48 -15.45
C VAL A 32 0.43 -1.77 -15.96
N ASP A 33 -0.55 -1.84 -15.05
CA ASP A 33 -1.95 -2.12 -15.40
C ASP A 33 -2.74 -0.84 -15.68
N ARG A 34 -2.26 0.34 -15.26
CA ARG A 34 -3.00 1.61 -15.39
C ARG A 34 -3.28 2.03 -16.83
N GLU A 35 -2.47 1.55 -17.78
CA GLU A 35 -2.66 1.81 -19.21
C GLU A 35 -3.68 0.86 -19.85
N LEU A 36 -4.06 -0.23 -19.16
CA LEU A 36 -5.07 -1.17 -19.63
C LEU A 36 -6.49 -0.58 -19.47
N PRO A 37 -7.47 -1.05 -20.26
CA PRO A 37 -8.87 -0.73 -20.02
C PRO A 37 -9.29 -1.08 -18.58
N PRO A 38 -10.12 -0.28 -17.90
CA PRO A 38 -10.49 -0.48 -16.49
C PRO A 38 -10.96 -1.90 -16.14
N GLU A 39 -11.67 -2.56 -17.06
CA GLU A 39 -12.16 -3.92 -16.92
C GLU A 39 -11.07 -5.00 -16.99
N GLN A 40 -9.87 -4.65 -17.47
CA GLN A 40 -8.70 -5.53 -17.55
C GLN A 40 -7.67 -5.25 -16.44
N GLN A 41 -7.88 -4.21 -15.63
CA GLN A 41 -6.95 -3.83 -14.57
C GLN A 41 -7.07 -4.78 -13.38
N THR A 42 -5.93 -5.25 -12.86
CA THR A 42 -5.91 -5.87 -11.54
C THR A 42 -6.09 -4.80 -10.48
N VAL A 43 -7.08 -4.98 -9.61
CA VAL A 43 -7.35 -4.05 -8.52
C VAL A 43 -7.01 -4.72 -7.20
N PHE A 44 -6.02 -4.15 -6.51
CA PHE A 44 -5.60 -4.56 -5.18
C PHE A 44 -6.36 -3.75 -4.13
N GLU A 45 -6.85 -4.42 -3.09
CA GLU A 45 -7.38 -3.77 -1.92
C GLU A 45 -6.27 -3.64 -0.88
N LEU A 46 -5.90 -2.40 -0.56
CA LEU A 46 -4.80 -2.06 0.35
C LEU A 46 -5.35 -1.35 1.58
N LYS A 47 -4.63 -1.42 2.70
CA LYS A 47 -4.92 -0.67 3.92
C LYS A 47 -3.67 -0.04 4.50
N ALA A 48 -3.87 1.01 5.28
CA ALA A 48 -2.79 1.73 5.92
C ALA A 48 -2.24 0.88 7.08
N LEU A 49 -0.97 1.05 7.39
CA LEU A 49 -0.37 0.38 8.53
C LEU A 49 -0.51 1.29 9.75
N SER A 50 -0.97 0.72 10.86
CA SER A 50 -0.95 1.41 12.14
C SER A 50 0.49 1.67 12.58
N ALA A 51 0.69 2.67 13.45
CA ALA A 51 2.00 2.95 14.03
C ALA A 51 2.65 1.73 14.71
N ARG A 52 1.82 0.86 15.32
CA ARG A 52 2.29 -0.40 15.94
C ARG A 52 2.79 -1.40 14.90
N GLU A 53 2.08 -1.53 13.78
CA GLU A 53 2.48 -2.41 12.68
C GLU A 53 3.77 -1.91 12.02
N LEU A 54 3.91 -0.59 11.81
CA LEU A 54 5.12 0.03 11.29
C LEU A 54 6.32 -0.20 12.21
N ALA A 55 6.18 0.08 13.51
CA ALA A 55 7.26 -0.15 14.49
C ALA A 55 7.70 -1.62 14.51
N THR A 56 6.76 -2.57 14.44
CA THR A 56 7.09 -4.01 14.40
C THR A 56 7.90 -4.38 13.15
N ILE A 57 7.64 -3.73 12.01
CA ILE A 57 8.39 -3.93 10.78
C ILE A 57 9.81 -3.36 10.92
N GLU A 58 9.95 -2.15 11.47
CA GLU A 58 11.22 -1.45 11.65
C GLU A 58 12.14 -2.15 12.66
N ASP A 59 11.63 -2.54 13.83
CA ASP A 59 12.38 -3.26 14.86
C ASP A 59 12.94 -4.60 14.34
N GLY A 60 12.22 -5.22 13.41
CA GLY A 60 12.60 -6.48 12.80
C GLY A 60 13.44 -6.36 11.52
N SER A 61 13.85 -5.16 11.12
CA SER A 61 14.49 -4.87 9.82
C SER A 61 16.02 -4.99 9.83
N VAL A 62 16.64 -4.92 11.00
CA VAL A 62 18.09 -5.00 11.20
C VAL A 62 18.43 -6.20 12.07
N ARG A 63 19.36 -7.04 11.63
CA ARG A 63 19.97 -8.08 12.47
C ARG A 63 21.48 -7.90 12.51
N SER A 64 22.05 -8.14 13.69
CA SER A 64 23.50 -8.34 13.80
C SER A 64 23.78 -9.82 13.59
N ASP A 65 24.71 -10.14 12.69
CA ASP A 65 25.30 -11.47 12.65
C ASP A 65 26.25 -11.68 13.84
N ARG A 66 26.83 -12.88 13.94
CA ARG A 66 27.77 -13.25 15.02
C ARG A 66 29.10 -12.47 14.96
N GLU A 67 29.36 -11.76 13.87
CA GLU A 67 30.57 -10.95 13.64
C GLU A 67 30.31 -9.44 13.83
N GLY A 68 29.09 -9.04 14.20
CA GLY A 68 28.71 -7.65 14.43
C GLY A 68 28.32 -6.89 13.15
N LYS A 69 28.18 -7.57 12.02
CA LYS A 69 27.75 -6.94 10.76
C LYS A 69 26.24 -6.80 10.75
N LEU A 70 25.78 -5.60 10.37
CA LEU A 70 24.37 -5.29 10.21
C LEU A 70 23.87 -5.81 8.86
N GLU A 71 22.91 -6.74 8.90
CA GLU A 71 22.16 -7.20 7.73
C GLU A 71 20.81 -6.49 7.65
N TYR A 72 20.54 -5.87 6.50
CA TYR A 72 19.25 -5.25 6.19
C TYR A 72 18.34 -6.26 5.49
N LEU A 73 17.24 -6.62 6.13
CA LEU A 73 16.31 -7.64 5.64
C LEU A 73 15.22 -7.04 4.71
N SER A 74 15.64 -6.32 3.67
CA SER A 74 14.71 -5.57 2.79
C SER A 74 13.64 -6.46 2.14
N GLY A 75 14.00 -7.67 1.70
CA GLY A 75 13.03 -8.62 1.14
C GLY A 75 12.02 -9.14 2.17
N THR A 76 12.47 -9.43 3.40
CA THR A 76 11.58 -9.82 4.52
C THR A 76 10.66 -8.67 4.91
N GLN A 77 11.16 -7.44 4.87
CA GLN A 77 10.39 -6.24 5.16
C GLN A 77 9.26 -6.04 4.14
N THR A 78 9.54 -6.20 2.84
CA THR A 78 8.52 -6.13 1.79
C THR A 78 7.40 -7.13 2.05
N ILE A 79 7.71 -8.40 2.32
CA ILE A 79 6.69 -9.41 2.57
C ILE A 79 5.83 -9.06 3.79
N ARG A 80 6.43 -8.61 4.90
CA ARG A 80 5.69 -8.18 6.09
C ARG A 80 4.74 -7.01 5.81
N ILE A 81 5.18 -6.04 4.99
CA ILE A 81 4.32 -4.92 4.58
C ILE A 81 3.12 -5.46 3.80
N LEU A 82 3.31 -6.42 2.89
CA LEU A 82 2.21 -7.02 2.14
C LEU A 82 1.25 -7.81 3.03
N GLU A 83 1.77 -8.62 3.95
CA GLU A 83 0.99 -9.39 4.93
C GLU A 83 0.07 -8.51 5.77
N LEU A 84 0.56 -7.34 6.17
CA LEU A 84 -0.21 -6.41 6.98
C LEU A 84 -1.08 -5.49 6.11
N GLY A 85 -0.64 -5.09 4.94
CA GLY A 85 -1.26 -4.02 4.15
C GLY A 85 -2.18 -4.47 3.01
N VAL A 86 -2.03 -5.68 2.48
CA VAL A 86 -2.93 -6.19 1.41
C VAL A 86 -4.12 -6.90 2.05
N ARG A 87 -5.32 -6.63 1.55
CA ARG A 87 -6.60 -7.22 2.00
C ARG A 87 -7.26 -8.10 0.96
N GLY A 88 -6.90 -7.91 -0.30
CA GLY A 88 -7.40 -8.73 -1.37
C GLY A 88 -6.97 -8.20 -2.72
N TRP A 89 -7.45 -8.88 -3.76
CA TRP A 89 -7.42 -8.38 -5.11
C TRP A 89 -8.61 -8.93 -5.90
N ARG A 90 -8.95 -8.23 -6.97
CA ARG A 90 -9.91 -8.67 -7.98
C ARG A 90 -9.29 -8.54 -9.36
N ASN A 91 -9.75 -9.37 -10.29
CA ASN A 91 -9.28 -9.40 -11.68
C ASN A 91 -7.78 -9.75 -11.84
N PHE A 92 -7.17 -10.41 -10.85
CA PHE A 92 -5.81 -10.92 -10.98
C PHE A 92 -5.85 -12.26 -11.73
N LYS A 93 -5.22 -12.32 -12.90
CA LYS A 93 -5.29 -13.46 -13.80
C LYS A 93 -3.92 -14.11 -14.00
N ASP A 94 -3.92 -15.43 -14.18
CA ASP A 94 -2.75 -16.17 -14.60
C ASP A 94 -2.50 -16.02 -16.13
N PRO A 95 -1.38 -16.53 -16.66
CA PRO A 95 -1.09 -16.47 -18.11
C PRO A 95 -2.13 -17.17 -19.00
N ALA A 96 -2.96 -18.06 -18.46
CA ALA A 96 -4.05 -18.71 -19.18
C ALA A 96 -5.37 -17.90 -19.11
N GLY A 97 -5.36 -16.74 -18.44
CA GLY A 97 -6.54 -15.89 -18.24
C GLY A 97 -7.46 -16.34 -17.10
N THR A 98 -7.03 -17.32 -16.29
CA THR A 98 -7.81 -17.83 -15.16
C THR A 98 -7.67 -16.91 -13.95
N ASP A 99 -8.77 -16.64 -13.27
CA ASP A 99 -8.76 -15.83 -12.05
C ASP A 99 -7.99 -16.52 -10.93
N VAL A 100 -7.08 -15.77 -10.32
CA VAL A 100 -6.25 -16.20 -9.20
C VAL A 100 -6.86 -15.63 -7.92
N PRO A 101 -7.52 -16.44 -7.09
CA PRO A 101 -8.20 -15.94 -5.89
C PRO A 101 -7.19 -15.53 -4.82
N PHE A 102 -7.48 -14.44 -4.12
CA PHE A 102 -6.78 -14.10 -2.89
C PHE A 102 -7.13 -15.09 -1.79
N ARG A 103 -6.12 -15.65 -1.12
CA ARG A 103 -6.34 -16.69 -0.10
C ARG A 103 -6.09 -16.15 1.30
N GLU A 104 -6.98 -16.50 2.21
CA GLU A 104 -6.87 -16.14 3.62
C GLU A 104 -7.07 -17.36 4.53
N ASN A 105 -6.54 -17.27 5.75
CA ASN A 105 -6.80 -18.20 6.84
C ASN A 105 -7.10 -17.42 8.11
N ASN A 106 -8.30 -17.58 8.67
CA ASN A 106 -8.77 -16.84 9.85
C ASN A 106 -8.61 -15.30 9.71
N GLY A 107 -8.98 -14.76 8.55
CA GLY A 107 -8.88 -13.32 8.25
C GLY A 107 -7.45 -12.79 8.10
N LYS A 108 -6.47 -13.69 7.92
CA LYS A 108 -5.08 -13.32 7.63
C LYS A 108 -4.69 -13.79 6.22
N PRO A 109 -4.03 -12.94 5.42
CA PRO A 109 -3.49 -13.35 4.13
C PRO A 109 -2.57 -14.56 4.26
N ARG A 110 -2.68 -15.48 3.30
CA ARG A 110 -1.78 -16.63 3.19
C ARG A 110 -0.47 -16.25 2.49
N HIS A 111 0.65 -16.81 2.94
CA HIS A 111 1.96 -16.50 2.39
C HIS A 111 2.07 -16.83 0.89
N GLU A 112 1.37 -17.86 0.42
CA GLU A 112 1.37 -18.28 -0.98
C GLU A 112 0.86 -17.18 -1.93
N ASN A 113 0.10 -16.20 -1.42
CA ASN A 113 -0.34 -15.05 -2.22
C ASN A 113 0.87 -14.26 -2.77
N TRP A 114 1.97 -14.19 -2.02
CA TRP A 114 3.12 -13.35 -2.37
C TRP A 114 4.03 -14.00 -3.41
N ASP A 115 4.01 -15.33 -3.48
CA ASP A 115 4.76 -16.11 -4.47
C ASP A 115 4.19 -15.94 -5.89
N LEU A 116 2.92 -15.54 -5.99
CA LEU A 116 2.23 -15.26 -7.25
C LEU A 116 2.61 -13.89 -7.82
N LEU A 117 3.19 -13.01 -7.00
CA LEU A 117 3.55 -11.66 -7.39
C LEU A 117 5.02 -11.58 -7.83
N ARG A 118 5.26 -10.87 -8.94
CA ARG A 118 6.63 -10.57 -9.35
C ARG A 118 7.33 -9.68 -8.30
N PRO A 119 8.67 -9.79 -8.14
CA PRO A 119 9.41 -8.99 -7.16
C PRO A 119 9.22 -7.48 -7.31
N GLU A 120 9.02 -6.98 -8.53
CA GLU A 120 8.72 -5.58 -8.84
C GLU A 120 7.34 -5.16 -8.30
N TRP A 121 6.29 -5.96 -8.51
CA TRP A 121 4.95 -5.67 -8.03
C TRP A 121 4.87 -5.70 -6.50
N ARG A 122 5.58 -6.64 -5.87
CA ARG A 122 5.71 -6.68 -4.40
C ARG A 122 6.28 -5.39 -3.83
N ARG A 123 7.34 -4.87 -4.46
CA ARG A 123 7.98 -3.61 -4.06
C ARG A 123 7.06 -2.43 -4.27
N GLU A 124 6.40 -2.37 -5.42
CA GLU A 124 5.44 -1.31 -5.74
C GLU A 124 4.29 -1.23 -4.74
N LEU A 125 3.64 -2.36 -4.45
CA LEU A 125 2.55 -2.42 -3.47
C LEU A 125 3.02 -2.03 -2.07
N ALA A 126 4.20 -2.49 -1.64
CA ALA A 126 4.77 -2.11 -0.36
C ALA A 126 5.09 -0.61 -0.27
N ASN A 127 5.57 -0.01 -1.37
CA ASN A 127 5.78 1.43 -1.46
C ASN A 127 4.45 2.18 -1.37
N ALA A 128 3.43 1.77 -2.13
CA ALA A 128 2.11 2.40 -2.08
C ALA A 128 1.50 2.37 -0.66
N ILE A 129 1.62 1.24 0.04
CA ILE A 129 1.16 1.12 1.44
C ILE A 129 1.91 2.07 2.36
N THR A 130 3.22 2.19 2.21
CA THR A 130 4.06 3.02 3.09
C THR A 130 3.95 4.51 2.79
N GLU A 131 3.80 4.89 1.52
CA GLU A 131 3.55 6.27 1.09
C GLU A 131 2.21 6.79 1.60
N GLN A 132 1.16 5.96 1.59
CA GLN A 132 -0.13 6.34 2.16
C GLN A 132 -0.02 6.70 3.64
N ASN A 133 0.83 5.99 4.41
CA ASN A 133 1.09 6.34 5.81
C ASN A 133 1.80 7.70 5.92
N ARG A 134 2.75 8.01 5.02
CA ARG A 134 3.46 9.31 5.02
C ARG A 134 2.54 10.47 4.68
N LEU A 135 1.72 10.33 3.63
CA LEU A 135 0.75 11.37 3.25
C LEU A 135 -0.18 11.69 4.42
N SER A 136 -0.67 10.66 5.12
CA SER A 136 -1.50 10.85 6.30
C SER A 136 -0.78 11.50 7.48
N GLU A 137 0.56 11.50 7.53
CA GLU A 137 1.35 12.20 8.54
C GLU A 137 1.74 13.63 8.13
N GLU A 138 2.03 13.87 6.85
CA GLU A 138 2.33 15.20 6.31
C GLU A 138 1.09 16.10 6.34
N GLU A 139 -0.09 15.54 6.06
CA GLU A 139 -1.39 16.20 6.28
C GLU A 139 -1.63 16.56 7.76
N ARG A 140 -0.88 16.00 8.72
CA ARG A 140 -0.99 16.34 10.16
C ARG A 140 -0.06 17.48 10.59
N LYS A 141 0.93 17.86 9.78
CA LYS A 141 1.93 18.88 10.12
C LYS A 141 1.68 20.25 9.48
N ASN A 142 0.83 20.32 8.46
CA ASN A 142 0.39 21.55 7.79
C ASN A 142 -1.02 21.96 8.21
#